data_AF-A0A9P2V1T4-F1
#
_entry.id   AF-A0A9P2V1T4-F1
#
_cell.length_a   1.000
_cell.length_b   1.000
_cell.length_c   1.000
_cell.angle_alpha   90.00
_cell.angle_beta   90.00
_cell.angle_gamma   90.00
#
_symmetry.space_group_name_H-M   'P 1'
#
loop_
_entity.id
_entity.type
_entity.pdbx_description
1 polymer ?
#
loop_
_entity_poly.entity_id
_entity_poly.type
_entity_poly.pdbx_seq_one_letter_code
_entity_poly.pdbx_strand_id
1 'polypeptide(L)' 'MDVRNKKLVFWFVRVDDEGYPEIARCTEREFATILAGISAGGMYCPECGTVHWPDGVPPPF' A
#
# COMPACT_ATOMS: atom_id res chain seq x y z
N MET A 1 33.24 10.82 -2.65
CA MET A 1 32.07 9.97 -2.40
C MET A 1 30.87 10.67 -3.00
N ASP A 2 30.40 10.22 -4.17
CA ASP A 2 29.15 10.69 -4.76
C ASP A 2 28.02 10.16 -3.86
N VAL A 3 27.67 10.89 -2.79
CA VAL A 3 26.47 10.60 -1.99
C VAL A 3 25.29 11.06 -2.83
N ARG A 4 25.02 10.35 -3.92
CA ARG A 4 23.87 10.59 -4.75
C ARG A 4 22.66 10.33 -3.87
N ASN A 5 21.98 11.40 -3.46
CA ASN A 5 20.72 11.34 -2.74
C ASN A 5 19.72 10.58 -3.62
N LYS A 6 19.63 9.26 -3.43
CA LYS A 6 18.69 8.41 -4.17
C LYS A 6 17.33 8.58 -3.53
N LYS A 7 16.43 9.29 -4.22
CA LYS A 7 15.05 9.41 -3.79
C LYS A 7 14.41 8.01 -3.81
N LEU A 8 13.88 7.59 -2.67
CA LEU A 8 13.08 6.37 -2.58
C LEU A 8 11.78 6.56 -3.36
N VAL A 9 11.35 5.52 -4.07
CA VAL A 9 10.07 5.50 -4.80
C VAL A 9 9.32 4.25 -4.35
N PHE A 10 8.07 4.43 -3.93
CA PHE A 10 7.23 3.36 -3.40
C PHE A 10 6.15 2.99 -4.42
N TRP A 11 5.81 1.70 -4.46
CA TRP A 11 4.89 1.14 -5.44
C TRP A 11 4.02 0.04 -4.80
N PHE A 12 2.79 -0.12 -5.29
CA PHE A 12 1.95 -1.29 -5.02
C PHE A 12 1.22 -1.72 -6.28
N VAL A 13 0.71 -2.95 -6.24
CA VAL A 13 -0.22 -3.43 -7.24
C VAL A 13 -1.62 -2.89 -6.95
N ARG A 14 -2.28 -2.30 -7.95
CA ARG A 14 -3.70 -1.88 -7.90
C ARG A 14 -4.42 -2.44 -9.11
N VAL A 15 -5.74 -2.45 -9.07
CA VAL A 15 -6.56 -2.72 -10.25
C VAL A 15 -6.85 -1.40 -10.96
N ASP A 16 -6.62 -1.34 -12.26
CA ASP A 16 -6.94 -0.19 -13.10
C ASP A 16 -8.45 -0.11 -13.42
N ASP A 17 -8.86 0.95 -14.13
CA ASP A 17 -10.26 1.17 -14.50
C ASP A 17 -10.82 0.08 -15.43
N GLU A 18 -9.95 -0.65 -16.12
CA GLU A 18 -10.29 -1.78 -16.99
C GLU A 18 -10.32 -3.14 -16.27
N GLY A 19 -9.94 -3.18 -14.99
CA GLY A 19 -9.94 -4.40 -14.18
C GLY A 19 -8.62 -5.19 -14.24
N TYR A 20 -7.54 -4.63 -14.79
CA TYR A 20 -6.23 -5.29 -14.85
C TYR A 20 -5.29 -4.84 -13.72
N PRO A 21 -4.38 -5.71 -13.27
CA PRO A 21 -3.39 -5.34 -12.27
C PRO A 21 -2.32 -4.42 -12.87
N GLU A 22 -2.08 -3.28 -12.23
CA GLU A 22 -1.01 -2.33 -12.57
C GLU A 22 -0.05 -2.09 -11.39
N ILE A 23 1.18 -1.67 -11.68
CA ILE A 23 2.14 -1.23 -10.67
C ILE A 23 2.05 0.30 -10.53
N ALA A 24 1.31 0.75 -9.53
CA ALA A 24 1.08 2.17 -9.28
C ALA A 24 2.11 2.74 -8.31
N ARG A 25 2.58 3.97 -8.57
CA ARG A 25 3.38 4.72 -7.58
C ARG A 25 2.49 5.17 -6.43
N CYS A 26 3.08 5.25 -5.25
CA CYS A 26 2.44 5.81 -4.07
C CYS A 26 3.41 6.68 -3.27
N THR A 27 2.84 7.43 -2.33
CA THR A 27 3.60 8.15 -1.32
C THR A 27 4.13 7.19 -0.26
N GLU A 28 5.19 7.60 0.44
CA GLU A 28 5.72 6.86 1.59
C GLU A 28 4.66 6.62 2.66
N ARG A 29 3.78 7.61 2.89
CA ARG A 29 2.69 7.50 3.88
C ARG A 29 1.69 6.43 3.49
N GLU A 30 1.24 6.41 2.25
CA GLU A 30 0.34 5.35 1.75
C GLU A 30 1.00 3.98 1.91
N PHE A 31 2.29 3.88 1.57
CA PHE A 31 3.05 2.66 1.72
C PHE A 31 3.15 2.17 3.16
N ALA A 32 3.55 3.04 4.08
CA ALA A 32 3.65 2.70 5.49
C ALA A 32 2.28 2.32 6.07
N THR A 33 1.21 3.01 5.68
CA THR A 33 -0.15 2.74 6.17
C THR A 33 -0.65 1.38 5.70
N ILE A 34 -0.52 1.06 4.42
CA ILE A 34 -0.92 -0.24 3.87
C ILE A 34 -0.08 -1.36 4.49
N LEU A 35 1.24 -1.18 4.57
CA LEU A 35 2.14 -2.16 5.16
C LEU A 35 1.81 -2.43 6.63
N ALA A 36 1.55 -1.39 7.42
CA ALA A 36 1.14 -1.53 8.81
C ALA A 36 -0.19 -2.29 8.93
N GLY A 37 -1.16 -1.96 8.07
CA GLY A 37 -2.45 -2.64 8.03
C GLY A 37 -2.32 -4.13 7.75
N ILE A 38 -1.54 -4.51 6.74
CA ILE A 38 -1.27 -5.91 6.40
C ILE A 38 -0.53 -6.62 7.55
N SER A 39 0.48 -5.97 8.12
CA SER A 39 1.28 -6.54 9.22
C SER A 39 0.44 -6.80 10.47
N ALA A 40 -0.63 -6.04 10.67
CA ALA A 40 -1.58 -6.22 11.76
C ALA A 40 -2.73 -7.19 11.42
N GLY A 41 -2.67 -7.88 10.29
CA GLY A 41 -3.63 -8.92 9.89
C GLY A 41 -4.78 -8.44 8.99
N GLY A 42 -4.72 -7.19 8.53
CA GLY A 42 -5.66 -6.68 7.52
C GLY A 42 -5.35 -7.24 6.13
N MET A 43 -6.36 -7.25 5.26
CA MET A 43 -6.24 -7.72 3.88
C MET A 43 -6.22 -6.53 2.93
N TYR A 44 -5.16 -6.40 2.14
CA TYR A 44 -5.11 -5.40 1.09
C TYR A 44 -6.07 -5.75 -0.05
N CYS A 45 -6.91 -4.78 -0.43
CA CYS A 45 -7.82 -4.86 -1.56
C CYS A 45 -7.24 -4.02 -2.70
N PRO A 46 -6.75 -4.66 -3.77
CA PRO A 46 -6.13 -3.95 -4.90
C PRO A 46 -7.14 -3.11 -5.69
N GLU A 47 -8.44 -3.43 -5.61
CA GLU A 47 -9.52 -2.64 -6.22
C GLU A 47 -9.77 -1.33 -5.47
N CYS A 48 -9.72 -1.36 -4.14
CA CYS A 48 -9.93 -0.16 -3.32
C CYS A 48 -8.63 0.61 -3.04
N GLY A 49 -7.47 -0.01 -3.27
CA GLY A 49 -6.17 0.55 -2.89
C GLY A 49 -6.01 0.74 -1.38
N THR A 50 -6.73 -0.05 -0.56
CA THR A 50 -6.77 0.09 0.90
C THR A 50 -6.75 -1.28 1.60
N VAL A 51 -6.70 -1.27 2.94
CA VAL A 51 -6.74 -2.47 3.78
C VAL A 51 -8.14 -2.63 4.38
N HIS A 52 -8.71 -3.83 4.26
CA HIS A 52 -9.94 -4.24 4.92
C HIS A 52 -9.64 -5.17 6.09
N TRP A 53 -10.49 -5.08 7.11
CA TRP A 53 -10.39 -5.89 8.31
C TRP A 53 -11.51 -6.93 8.29
N PRO A 54 -11.23 -8.21 8.60
CA PRO A 54 -12.25 -9.26 8.62
C PRO A 54 -13.46 -8.90 9.49
N ASP A 55 -13.20 -8.30 10.66
CA ASP A 55 -14.22 -7.90 11.63
C ASP A 55 -14.70 -6.44 11.44
N GLY A 56 -14.25 -5.77 10.38
CA GLY A 56 -14.57 -4.36 10.10
C GLY A 56 -13.90 -3.34 11.03
N VAL A 57 -13.12 -3.80 12.02
CA VAL A 57 -12.46 -2.94 13.01
C VAL A 57 -10.93 -3.05 12.85
N PRO A 58 -10.21 -1.92 12.67
CA PRO A 58 -8.76 -1.93 12.73
C PRO A 58 -8.29 -2.27 14.16
N PRO A 59 -7.25 -3.10 14.32
CA PRO A 59 -6.67 -3.38 15.62
C PRO A 59 -6.17 -2.09 16.27
N PRO A 60 -6.18 -2.01 17.61
CA PRO A 60 -5.63 -0.87 18.32
C PRO A 60 -4.13 -0.73 17.98
N PHE A 61 -3.73 0.49 17.63
CA PHE A 61 -2.35 0.86 17.33
C PHE A 61 -1.46 0.88 18.59
#